data_AF-A0A8S1VD76-F1
#
_entry.id   AF-A0A8S1VD76-F1
#
_cell.length_a   1.000
_cell.length_b   1.000
_cell.length_c   1.000
_cell.angle_alpha   90.00
_cell.angle_beta   90.00
_cell.angle_gamma   90.00
#
_symmetry.space_group_name_H-M   'P 1'
#
loop_
_entity.id
_entity.type
_entity.pdbx_description
1 polymer ?
#
loop_
_entity_poly.entity_id
_entity_poly.type
_entity_poly.pdbx_seq_one_letter_code
_entity_poly.pdbx_strand_id
1 'polypeptide(L)' 'MQIHSEYIFNFDWETVVKGFWRKYPCKEFDFIKFNQVVDMILSDHNRIQVNRVVELVQLLRYMHANSEFGV' A
#
# COMPACT_ATOMS: atom_id res chain seq x y z
N MET A 1 4.23 -13.53 -13.44
CA MET A 1 4.07 -14.56 -12.40
C MET A 1 3.32 -13.91 -11.25
N GLN A 2 2.09 -14.31 -10.96
CA GLN A 2 1.30 -13.73 -9.88
C GLN A 2 1.57 -14.57 -8.62
N ILE A 3 2.27 -13.98 -7.64
CA ILE A 3 2.57 -14.67 -6.38
C ILE A 3 1.27 -14.69 -5.57
N HIS A 4 0.68 -15.87 -5.41
CA HIS A 4 -0.44 -16.07 -4.50
C HIS A 4 0.11 -16.38 -3.11
N SER A 5 -0.11 -15.45 -2.17
CA SER A 5 0.16 -15.65 -0.75
C SER A 5 -1.12 -15.39 0.05
N GLU A 6 -1.44 -16.29 0.97
CA GLU A 6 -2.56 -16.13 1.90
C GLU A 6 -2.04 -15.69 3.28
N TYR A 7 -2.76 -14.79 3.95
CA TYR A 7 -2.46 -14.33 5.30
C TYR A 7 -3.76 -14.09 6.08
N ILE A 8 -3.79 -14.51 7.34
CA ILE A 8 -4.94 -14.33 8.24
C ILE A 8 -4.59 -13.27 9.29
N PHE A 9 -5.41 -12.21 9.37
CA PHE A 9 -5.31 -11.21 10.43
C PHE A 9 -6.05 -11.69 11.69
N ASN A 10 -5.45 -11.51 12.86
CA ASN A 10 -6.09 -11.80 14.15
C ASN A 10 -6.94 -10.61 14.65
N PHE A 11 -7.71 -9.99 13.75
CA PHE A 11 -8.58 -8.85 14.04
C PHE A 11 -9.89 -9.01 13.28
N ASP A 12 -10.98 -8.41 13.78
CA ASP A 12 -12.25 -8.40 13.03
C ASP A 12 -12.11 -7.65 11.69
N TRP A 13 -13.03 -7.94 10.77
CA TRP A 13 -13.04 -7.36 9.43
C TRP A 13 -13.03 -5.83 9.46
N GLU A 14 -13.83 -5.23 10.35
CA GLU A 14 -13.96 -3.78 10.43
C GLU A 14 -12.62 -3.11 10.81
N THR A 15 -11.90 -3.71 11.75
CA THR A 15 -10.56 -3.28 12.19
C THR A 15 -9.55 -3.41 11.06
N VAL A 16 -9.55 -4.53 10.33
CA VAL A 16 -8.64 -4.74 9.19
C VAL A 16 -8.90 -3.69 8.10
N VAL A 17 -10.17 -3.43 7.75
CA VAL A 17 -10.53 -2.41 6.76
C VAL A 17 -10.15 -1.02 7.22
N LYS A 18 -10.41 -0.66 8.48
CA LYS A 18 -9.98 0.62 9.08
C LYS A 18 -8.45 0.77 9.00
N GLY A 19 -7.71 -0.30 9.30
CA GLY A 19 -6.26 -0.37 9.16
C GLY A 19 -5.79 -0.15 7.72
N PHE A 20 -6.46 -0.76 6.74
CA PHE A 20 -6.17 -0.55 5.32
C PHE A 20 -6.37 0.90 4.87
N TRP A 21 -7.41 1.59 5.36
CA TRP A 21 -7.66 3.00 5.05
C TRP A 21 -6.63 3.94 5.68
N ARG A 22 -6.14 3.61 6.87
CA ARG A 22 -5.17 4.40 7.64
C ARG A 22 -3.76 3.84 7.60
N LYS A 23 -3.46 2.98 6.61
CA LYS A 23 -2.17 2.30 6.49
C LYS A 23 -1.00 3.27 6.36
N TYR A 24 -1.23 4.45 5.80
CA TYR A 24 -0.21 5.47 5.60
C TYR A 24 -0.60 6.77 6.32
N PRO A 25 0.38 7.53 6.85
CA PRO A 25 1.82 7.21 6.90
C PRO A 25 2.15 6.16 7.98
N CYS A 26 3.15 5.32 7.72
CA CYS A 26 3.60 4.24 8.61
C CYS A 26 5.10 3.98 8.35
N LYS A 27 5.88 3.72 9.40
CA LYS A 27 7.36 3.64 9.33
C LYS A 27 7.84 2.54 8.40
N GLU A 28 7.15 1.42 8.40
CA GLU A 28 7.39 0.25 7.54
C GLU A 28 7.13 0.55 6.05
N PHE A 29 6.46 1.66 5.74
CA PHE A 29 6.10 2.09 4.39
C PHE A 29 6.52 3.55 4.12
N ASP A 30 7.64 3.98 4.68
CA ASP A 30 8.18 5.35 4.53
C ASP A 30 8.55 5.76 3.09
N PHE A 31 8.70 4.76 2.22
CA PHE A 31 8.88 4.91 0.77
C PHE A 31 7.61 5.39 0.06
N ILE A 32 6.43 5.36 0.71
CA ILE A 32 5.21 5.95 0.17
C ILE A 32 5.13 7.41 0.62
N LYS A 33 5.22 8.34 -0.34
CA LYS A 33 5.21 9.79 -0.06
C LYS A 33 3.83 10.41 -0.22
N PHE A 34 3.02 9.80 -1.07
CA PHE A 34 1.70 10.31 -1.37
C PHE A 34 0.72 9.15 -1.46
N ASN A 35 -0.45 9.32 -0.87
CA ASN A 35 -1.57 8.41 -0.98
C ASN A 35 -2.85 9.24 -0.90
N GLN A 36 -3.53 9.41 -2.03
CA GLN A 36 -4.75 10.18 -2.12
C GLN A 36 -5.85 9.37 -2.81
N VAL A 37 -7.04 9.38 -2.22
CA VAL A 37 -8.26 8.92 -2.90
C VAL A 37 -8.64 9.95 -3.94
N VAL A 38 -8.73 9.53 -5.19
CA VAL A 38 -9.11 10.41 -6.31
C VAL A 38 -10.56 10.22 -6.71
N ASP A 39 -11.15 9.07 -6.40
CA ASP A 39 -12.55 8.77 -6.69
C ASP A 39 -13.09 7.68 -5.77
N MET A 40 -14.39 7.75 -5.47
CA MET A 40 -15.13 6.78 -4.67
C MET A 40 -16.55 6.65 -5.21
N ILE A 41 -16.87 5.49 -5.77
CA ILE A 41 -18.15 5.19 -6.39
C ILE A 41 -18.85 4.12 -5.56
N LEU A 42 -20.05 4.44 -5.08
CA LEU A 42 -20.99 3.44 -4.57
C LEU A 42 -21.81 2.91 -5.74
N SER A 43 -21.71 1.61 -6.01
CA SER A 43 -22.54 0.95 -7.01
C SER A 43 -23.82 0.39 -6.39
N ASP A 44 -24.81 0.14 -7.23
CA ASP A 44 -26.15 -0.34 -6.85
C ASP A 44 -26.17 -1.68 -6.10
N HIS A 45 -25.03 -2.40 -6.09
CA HIS A 45 -24.87 -3.70 -5.43
C HIS A 45 -24.21 -3.60 -4.05
N ASN A 46 -24.28 -2.44 -3.39
CA ASN A 46 -23.61 -2.17 -2.11
C ASN A 46 -22.09 -2.41 -2.15
N ARG A 47 -21.47 -2.20 -3.32
CA ARG A 47 -20.01 -2.26 -3.48
C ARG A 47 -19.46 -0.86 -3.62
N ILE A 48 -18.39 -0.58 -2.88
CA ILE A 48 -17.62 0.64 -2.99
C ILE A 48 -16.40 0.34 -3.87
N GLN A 49 -16.30 1.05 -4.98
CA GLN A 49 -15.07 1.12 -5.77
C GLN A 49 -14.29 2.37 -5.36
N VAL A 50 -12.99 2.23 -5.19
CA VAL A 50 -12.10 3.31 -4.74
C VAL A 50 -10.92 3.37 -5.68
N ASN A 51 -10.69 4.53 -6.29
CA ASN A 51 -9.48 4.80 -7.05
C ASN A 51 -8.54 5.63 -6.16
N ARG A 52 -7.29 5.19 -6.01
CA ARG A 52 -6.26 5.92 -5.26
C ARG A 52 -5.01 6.10 -6.11
N VAL A 53 -4.39 7.27 -5.98
CA VAL A 53 -3.05 7.53 -6.49
C VAL A 53 -2.07 7.35 -5.34
N VAL A 54 -1.05 6.53 -5.57
CA VAL A 54 0.03 6.28 -4.62
C VAL A 54 1.35 6.62 -5.29
N GLU A 55 2.11 7.54 -4.69
CA GLU A 55 3.46 7.89 -5.14
C GLU A 55 4.49 7.20 -4.24
N LEU A 56 5.43 6.51 -4.87
CA LEU A 56 6.54 5.85 -4.21
C LEU A 56 7.82 6.62 -4.53
N VAL A 57 8.72 6.75 -3.55
CA VAL A 57 10.11 7.13 -3.85
C VAL A 57 10.74 6.02 -4.68
N GLN A 58 11.16 6.35 -5.88
CA GLN A 58 11.87 5.42 -6.74
C GLN A 58 13.25 5.10 -6.14
N LEU A 59 13.38 3.94 -5.49
CA LEU A 59 14.61 3.39 -4.93
C LEU A 59 15.67 3.00 -5.99
N LEU A 60 15.66 3.58 -7.18
CA LEU A 60 16.74 3.40 -8.17
C LEU A 60 18.10 3.88 -7.64
N ARG A 61 18.14 4.69 -6.58
CA ARG A 61 19.37 5.05 -5.87
C ARG A 61 19.77 4.10 -4.74
N TYR A 62 18.85 3.30 -4.20
CA TYR A 62 19.14 2.43 -3.05
C TYR A 62 19.81 1.12 -3.46
N MET A 63 19.59 0.66 -4.70
CA MET A 63 20.28 -0.52 -5.22
C MET A 63 21.65 -0.18 -5.86
N HIS A 64 21.83 1.00 -6.46
CA HIS A 64 23.16 1.41 -6.97
C HIS A 64 24.16 1.74 -5.84
N ALA A 65 23.69 2.34 -4.73
CA ALA A 65 24.57 2.66 -3.61
C ALA A 65 25.05 1.43 -2.82
N ASN A 66 24.36 0.29 -2.94
CA ASN A 66 24.72 -0.97 -2.26
C ASN A 66 25.30 -2.03 -3.21
N SER A 67 25.43 -1.74 -4.52
CA SER A 67 26.21 -2.57 -5.46
C SER A 67 27.63 -2.05 -5.68
N GLU A 68 27.94 -0.82 -5.26
CA GLU A 68 29.29 -0.22 -5.39
C GLU A 68 30.12 -0.26 -4.09
N PHE A 69 29.55 -0.72 -2.97
CA PHE A 69 30.28 -0.88 -1.70
C PHE A 69 29.95 -2.21 -0.99
N GLY A 70 30.83 -3.19 -1.19
CA GLY A 70 30.86 -4.49 -0.51
C GLY A 70 31.17 -5.59 -1.53
N VAL A 71 32.42 -6.01 -1.78
CA VAL A 71 33.47 -6.48 -0.85
C VAL A 71 32.91 -7.47 0.17
#